data_AF-A0A7C1ZCC6-F1
#
_entry.id   AF-A0A7C1ZCC6-F1
#
_cell.length_a   1.000
_cell.length_b   1.000
_cell.length_c   1.000
_cell.angle_alpha   90.00
_cell.angle_beta   90.00
_cell.angle_gamma   90.00
#
_symmetry.space_group_name_H-M   'P 1'
#
loop_
_entity.id
_entity.type
_entity.pdbx_description
1 polymer ?
#
loop_
_entity_poly.entity_id
_entity_poly.type
_entity_poly.pdbx_seq_one_letter_code
_entity_poly.pdbx_strand_id
1 'polypeptide(L)'
;MGSEVLGNATLAIKTARNTRKYFTSWKLWKHRGPAGEVVIKATVIYRGVAVACMDFDPLTGDILPKGYHPINYEARLSLDDIRKELPAIIANLKVLDGAEFRDKERCW
;
A
#
# COMPACT_ATOMS: atom_id res chain seq x y z
N MET A 1 20.96 18.15 17.94
CA MET A 1 20.37 16.87 17.49
C MET A 1 18.95 17.02 16.89
N GLY A 2 18.43 18.23 16.65
CA GLY A 2 17.07 18.45 16.11
C GLY A 2 16.98 18.97 14.68
N SER A 3 18.07 19.50 14.10
CA SER A 3 18.08 20.07 12.74
C SER A 3 18.26 19.04 11.63
N GLU A 4 19.11 18.02 11.84
CA GLU A 4 19.36 16.95 10.86
C GLU A 4 18.13 16.05 10.67
N VAL A 5 17.39 15.76 11.75
CA VAL A 5 16.25 14.85 11.72
C VAL A 5 15.05 15.47 10.98
N LEU A 6 14.77 16.75 11.20
CA LEU A 6 13.77 17.51 10.42
C LEU A 6 14.14 17.62 8.93
N GLY A 7 15.45 17.71 8.64
CA GLY A 7 15.97 17.65 7.27
C GLY A 7 15.65 16.33 6.58
N ASN A 8 15.80 15.21 7.30
CA ASN A 8 15.55 13.86 6.77
C ASN A 8 14.06 13.62 6.46
N ALA A 9 13.15 14.04 7.35
CA ALA A 9 11.71 13.91 7.11
C ALA A 9 11.27 14.69 5.85
N THR A 10 11.73 15.93 5.72
CA THR A 10 11.46 16.77 4.55
C THR A 10 12.03 16.16 3.27
N LEU A 11 13.26 15.65 3.33
CA LEU A 11 13.90 14.98 2.20
C LEU A 11 13.16 13.71 1.79
N ALA A 12 12.68 12.92 2.75
CA ALA A 12 11.91 11.71 2.49
C ALA A 12 10.58 12.04 1.78
N ILE A 13 9.84 13.05 2.26
CA ILE A 13 8.59 13.50 1.63
C ILE A 13 8.85 13.98 0.21
N LYS A 14 9.88 14.83 0.02
CA LYS A 14 10.26 15.34 -1.31
C LYS A 14 10.64 14.20 -2.26
N THR A 15 11.39 13.23 -1.76
CA THR A 15 11.79 12.03 -2.52
C THR A 15 10.58 11.21 -2.91
N ALA A 16 9.65 10.94 -1.98
CA ALA A 16 8.43 10.20 -2.27
C ALA A 16 7.55 10.92 -3.30
N ARG A 17 7.37 12.24 -3.17
CA ARG A 17 6.60 13.06 -4.13
C ARG A 17 7.21 13.01 -5.53
N ASN A 18 8.54 13.16 -5.63
CA ASN A 18 9.25 13.10 -6.91
C ASN A 18 9.23 11.70 -7.54
N THR A 19 9.25 10.67 -6.69
CA THR A 19 9.32 9.27 -7.11
C THR A 19 7.96 8.72 -7.56
N ARG A 20 6.86 9.23 -7.00
CA ARG A 20 5.49 8.74 -7.24
C ARG A 20 5.15 8.51 -8.71
N LYS A 21 5.56 9.43 -9.61
CA LYS A 21 5.26 9.33 -11.05
C LYS A 21 5.92 8.13 -11.75
N TYR A 22 6.89 7.49 -11.11
CA TYR A 22 7.56 6.30 -11.59
C TYR A 22 7.00 5.00 -10.99
N PHE A 23 5.98 5.09 -10.13
CA PHE A 23 5.32 3.91 -9.61
C PHE A 23 4.46 3.25 -10.68
N THR A 24 4.56 1.93 -10.73
CA THR A 24 3.69 1.08 -11.55
C THR A 24 3.11 -0.03 -10.67
N SER A 25 2.31 -0.89 -11.27
CA SER A 25 1.84 -2.13 -10.64
C SER A 25 2.35 -3.33 -11.42
N TRP A 26 2.52 -4.48 -10.75
CA TRP A 26 2.88 -5.72 -11.45
C TRP A 26 2.00 -6.90 -11.05
N LYS A 27 2.24 -7.46 -9.86
CA LYS A 27 1.59 -8.70 -9.46
C LYS A 27 0.27 -8.41 -8.76
N LEU A 28 -0.77 -9.10 -9.19
CA LEU A 28 -2.10 -9.08 -8.59
C LEU A 28 -2.54 -10.53 -8.37
N TRP A 29 -2.90 -10.90 -7.15
CA TRP A 29 -3.21 -12.30 -6.79
C TRP A 29 -4.24 -12.41 -5.67
N LYS A 30 -4.92 -13.56 -5.60
CA LYS A 30 -5.71 -13.95 -4.43
C LYS A 30 -4.79 -14.66 -3.44
N HIS A 31 -4.82 -14.22 -2.19
CA HIS A 31 -4.16 -14.89 -1.08
C HIS A 31 -5.22 -15.51 -0.18
N ARG A 32 -4.96 -16.74 0.27
CA ARG A 32 -5.80 -17.44 1.25
C ARG A 32 -5.00 -17.62 2.53
N GLY A 33 -5.54 -17.13 3.63
CA GLY A 33 -4.97 -17.27 4.95
C GLY A 33 -5.29 -18.63 5.59
N PRO A 34 -4.74 -18.91 6.79
CA PRO A 34 -4.78 -20.23 7.39
C PRO A 34 -6.18 -20.75 7.72
N ALA A 35 -7.12 -19.88 8.09
CA ALA A 35 -8.51 -20.27 8.37
C ALA A 35 -9.38 -20.32 7.11
N GLY A 36 -8.79 -20.08 5.92
CA GLY A 36 -9.48 -20.05 4.64
C GLY A 36 -9.97 -18.66 4.23
N GLU A 37 -9.69 -17.63 5.03
CA GLU A 37 -9.98 -16.24 4.70
C GLU A 37 -9.22 -15.81 3.43
N VAL A 38 -9.81 -14.93 2.65
CA VAL A 38 -9.34 -14.51 1.33
C VAL A 38 -9.08 -13.02 1.35
N VAL A 39 -8.01 -12.61 0.69
CA VAL A 39 -7.69 -11.21 0.42
C VAL A 39 -7.08 -11.10 -0.98
N ILE A 40 -7.42 -10.04 -1.71
CA ILE A 40 -6.79 -9.75 -3.00
C ILE A 40 -5.60 -8.83 -2.73
N LYS A 41 -4.45 -9.10 -3.33
CA LYS A 41 -3.20 -8.36 -3.09
C LYS A 41 -2.61 -7.85 -4.39
N ALA A 42 -2.11 -6.62 -4.40
CA ALA A 42 -1.41 -6.03 -5.55
C ALA A 42 -0.09 -5.38 -5.14
N THR A 43 0.96 -5.49 -5.96
CA THR A 43 2.23 -4.79 -5.71
C THR A 43 2.30 -3.42 -6.35
N VAL A 44 2.91 -2.48 -5.62
CA VAL A 44 3.46 -1.23 -6.17
C VAL A 44 4.93 -1.47 -6.51
N ILE A 45 5.32 -1.15 -7.73
CA ILE A 45 6.67 -1.34 -8.25
C ILE A 45 7.35 0.01 -8.44
N TYR A 46 8.63 0.06 -8.08
CA TYR A 46 9.54 1.14 -8.44
C TYR A 46 10.84 0.54 -8.98
N ARG A 47 11.24 0.91 -10.20
CA ARG A 47 12.46 0.41 -10.88
C ARG A 47 12.60 -1.12 -10.85
N GLY A 48 11.49 -1.84 -11.09
CA GLY A 48 11.45 -3.30 -11.11
C GLY A 48 11.42 -3.97 -9.71
N VAL A 49 11.43 -3.19 -8.63
CA VAL A 49 11.38 -3.70 -7.25
C VAL A 49 10.01 -3.44 -6.63
N ALA A 50 9.46 -4.42 -5.93
CA ALA A 50 8.24 -4.24 -5.15
C ALA A 50 8.53 -3.39 -3.90
N VAL A 51 7.92 -2.21 -3.82
CA VAL A 51 8.11 -1.25 -2.72
C VAL A 51 6.93 -1.18 -1.77
N ALA A 52 5.75 -1.65 -2.18
CA ALA A 52 4.59 -1.80 -1.32
C ALA A 52 3.66 -2.91 -1.82
N CYS A 53 2.82 -3.42 -0.92
CA CYS A 53 1.75 -4.37 -1.22
C CYS A 53 0.42 -3.77 -0.76
N MET A 54 -0.54 -3.59 -1.65
CA MET A 54 -1.91 -3.17 -1.34
C MET A 54 -2.78 -4.40 -1.12
N ASP A 55 -3.61 -4.33 -0.07
CA ASP A 55 -4.58 -5.37 0.24
C ASP A 55 -5.96 -4.82 -0.14
N PHE A 56 -6.79 -5.65 -0.72
CA PHE A 56 -8.12 -5.30 -1.21
C PHE A 56 -9.15 -6.23 -0.58
N ASP A 57 -10.30 -5.66 -0.21
CA ASP A 57 -11.45 -6.45 0.19
C ASP A 57 -11.89 -7.32 -1.00
N PRO A 58 -11.95 -8.66 -0.84
CA PRO A 58 -12.28 -9.57 -1.93
C PRO A 58 -13.76 -9.51 -2.37
N LEU A 59 -14.62 -8.82 -1.62
CA LEU A 59 -16.05 -8.64 -1.88
C LEU A 59 -16.32 -7.28 -2.53
N THR A 60 -15.75 -6.19 -2.01
CA THR A 60 -16.04 -4.82 -2.46
C THR A 60 -14.96 -4.23 -3.37
N GLY A 61 -13.72 -4.70 -3.25
CA GLY A 61 -12.58 -4.16 -3.99
C GLY A 61 -12.01 -2.88 -3.38
N ASP A 62 -12.45 -2.52 -2.17
CA ASP A 62 -11.91 -1.41 -1.42
C ASP A 62 -10.47 -1.70 -0.98
N ILE A 63 -9.62 -0.68 -0.99
CA ILE A 63 -8.26 -0.79 -0.47
C ILE A 63 -8.32 -0.86 1.05
N LEU A 64 -7.76 -1.93 1.62
CA LEU A 64 -7.73 -2.17 3.05
C LEU A 64 -6.55 -1.42 3.71
N PRO A 65 -6.73 -0.91 4.94
CA PRO A 65 -5.63 -0.38 5.75
C PRO A 65 -4.53 -1.43 5.91
N LYS A 66 -3.28 -0.97 6.01
CA LYS A 66 -2.16 -1.87 6.29
C LYS A 66 -2.35 -2.52 7.66
N GLY A 67 -2.17 -3.84 7.71
CA GLY A 67 -2.37 -4.63 8.93
C GLY A 67 -3.83 -5.00 9.22
N TYR A 68 -4.79 -4.56 8.39
CA TYR A 68 -6.16 -5.02 8.51
C TYR A 68 -6.29 -6.44 7.94
N HIS A 69 -6.86 -7.34 8.74
CA HIS A 69 -7.09 -8.73 8.37
C HIS A 69 -8.58 -8.96 8.10
N PRO A 70 -9.03 -8.97 6.82
CA PRO A 70 -10.42 -9.22 6.51
C PRO A 70 -10.78 -10.68 6.79
N ILE A 71 -11.89 -10.92 7.51
CA ILE A 71 -12.45 -12.26 7.73
C ILE A 71 -13.51 -12.52 6.66
N ASN A 72 -13.04 -12.78 5.44
CA ASN A 72 -13.90 -13.05 4.27
C ASN A 72 -13.54 -14.42 3.69
N TYR A 73 -14.47 -15.36 3.59
CA TYR A 73 -14.18 -16.72 3.07
C TYR A 73 -14.45 -16.87 1.57
N GLU A 74 -15.03 -15.83 0.96
CA GLU A 74 -15.39 -15.79 -0.45
C GLU A 74 -14.73 -14.61 -1.15
N ALA A 75 -14.60 -14.70 -2.46
CA ALA A 75 -14.17 -13.60 -3.29
C ALA A 75 -15.15 -13.42 -4.45
N ARG A 76 -15.93 -12.35 -4.40
CA ARG A 76 -16.88 -11.99 -5.46
C ARG A 76 -16.18 -11.33 -6.64
N LEU A 77 -15.09 -10.62 -6.38
CA LEU A 77 -14.32 -9.95 -7.43
C LEU A 77 -13.36 -10.90 -8.13
N SER A 78 -13.27 -10.72 -9.44
CA SER A 78 -12.20 -11.30 -10.24
C SER A 78 -10.93 -10.46 -10.09
N LEU A 79 -9.78 -11.06 -10.42
CA LEU A 79 -8.53 -10.28 -10.48
C LEU A 79 -8.58 -9.26 -11.62
N ASP A 80 -9.36 -9.50 -12.67
CA ASP A 80 -9.45 -8.57 -13.80
C ASP A 80 -10.23 -7.29 -13.44
N ASP A 81 -11.19 -7.37 -12.52
CA ASP A 81 -11.91 -6.20 -12.02
C ASP A 81 -10.96 -5.23 -11.31
N ILE A 82 -10.13 -5.74 -10.39
CA ILE A 82 -9.12 -4.93 -9.70
C ILE A 82 -8.03 -4.46 -10.67
N ARG A 83 -7.65 -5.28 -11.66
CA ARG A 83 -6.60 -4.93 -12.63
C ARG A 83 -6.96 -3.70 -13.45
N LYS A 84 -8.23 -3.51 -13.79
CA LYS A 84 -8.72 -2.33 -14.55
C LYS A 84 -8.56 -1.04 -13.76
N GLU A 85 -8.80 -1.07 -12.46
CA GLU A 85 -8.74 0.10 -11.58
C GLU A 85 -7.31 0.43 -11.10
N LEU A 86 -6.42 -0.56 -11.10
CA LEU A 86 -5.08 -0.46 -10.53
C LEU A 86 -4.25 0.70 -11.10
N PRO A 87 -4.23 0.99 -12.42
CA PRO A 87 -3.51 2.15 -12.96
C PRO A 87 -4.02 3.48 -12.40
N ALA A 88 -5.35 3.63 -12.27
CA ALA A 88 -5.96 4.84 -11.72
C ALA A 88 -5.64 5.00 -10.23
N ILE A 89 -5.64 3.91 -9.46
CA ILE A 89 -5.24 3.90 -8.05
C ILE A 89 -3.79 4.36 -7.90
N ILE A 90 -2.86 3.76 -8.65
CA ILE A 90 -1.43 4.12 -8.60
C ILE A 90 -1.21 5.58 -8.99
N ALA A 91 -1.88 6.03 -10.06
CA ALA A 91 -1.81 7.41 -10.51
C ALA A 91 -2.31 8.40 -9.46
N ASN A 92 -3.25 8.01 -8.59
CA ASN A 92 -3.87 8.86 -7.57
C ASN A 92 -3.27 8.75 -6.15
N LEU A 93 -2.20 7.96 -5.95
CA LEU A 93 -1.54 7.82 -4.64
C LEU A 93 -1.12 9.16 -4.04
N LYS A 94 -1.57 9.49 -2.84
CA LYS A 94 -1.18 10.76 -2.17
C LYS A 94 -0.01 10.52 -1.22
N VAL A 95 1.02 11.35 -1.35
CA VAL A 95 2.08 11.44 -0.34
C VAL A 95 1.59 12.41 0.73
N LEU A 96 1.26 11.87 1.90
CA LEU A 96 0.90 12.66 3.06
C LEU A 96 2.11 13.47 3.55
N ASP A 97 1.85 14.58 4.24
CA ASP A 97 2.91 15.26 4.97
C ASP A 97 3.43 14.28 6.04
N GLY A 98 4.73 14.00 5.98
CA GLY A 98 5.34 12.91 6.73
C GLY A 98 5.12 13.07 8.23
N ALA A 99 4.83 11.95 8.90
CA ALA A 99 4.87 11.87 10.35
C ALA A 99 6.27 11.40 10.76
N GLU A 100 6.92 12.15 11.65
CA GLU A 100 8.17 11.75 12.26
C GLU A 100 7.87 10.95 13.53
N PHE A 101 8.48 9.77 13.65
CA PHE A 101 8.51 9.06 14.92
C PHE A 101 9.38 9.85 15.90
N ARG A 102 8.75 10.58 16.81
CA ARG A 102 9.45 11.50 17.72
C ARG A 102 10.04 10.80 18.95
N ASP A 103 9.39 9.75 19.42
CA ASP A 103 9.84 8.92 20.54
C ASP A 103 9.07 7.59 20.53
N LYS A 104 9.47 6.61 21.35
CA LYS A 104 8.67 5.38 21.54
C LYS A 104 7.27 5.75 22.02
N GLU A 105 6.29 5.60 21.14
CA GLU A 105 4.91 5.43 21.58
C GLU A 105 4.89 4.22 22.54
N ARG A 106 4.27 4.36 23.70
CA ARG A 106 4.07 3.24 24.65
C ARG A 106 3.05 2.25 24.09
N CYS A 107 3.29 1.73 22.89
CA CYS A 107 2.46 0.75 22.21
C CYS A 107 3.12 -0.62 22.28
N TRP A 108 2.33 -1.59 22.74
CA TRP A 108 2.71 -2.95 23.11
C TRP A 108 2.18 -3.88 22.04
#